data_AF-A0A954EE50-F1
#
_entry.id   AF-A0A954EE50-F1
#
_cell.length_a   1.000
_cell.length_b   1.000
_cell.length_c   1.000
_cell.angle_alpha   90.00
_cell.angle_beta   90.00
_cell.angle_gamma   90.00
#
_symmetry.space_group_name_H-M   'P 1'
#
loop_
_entity.id
_entity.type
_entity.pdbx_description
1 polymer ?
#
loop_
_entity_poly.entity_id
_entity_poly.type
_entity_poly.pdbx_seq_one_letter_code
_entity_poly.pdbx_strand_id
1 'polypeptide(L)'
;TPLTEELLDMREIFLSRLVYQTYNGYVMSQFKKMQTDLRNHGKVKWKHVMHLIRLLISGICTLREGFVPVRVDEHREQLLAIKRGELPWEETEKWRLSLHSDFDSALKTTTLPDRPDYEKANAFLIKARRFAAVE
;
A
#
# COMPACT_ATOMS: atom_id res chain seq x y z
N THR A 1 18.60 -17.91 -6.13
CA THR A 1 20.05 -17.78 -6.42
C THR A 1 20.67 -16.89 -5.37
N PRO A 2 22.00 -16.85 -5.20
CA PRO A 2 22.65 -15.96 -4.24
C PRO A 2 22.23 -14.48 -4.40
N LEU A 3 21.98 -14.04 -5.64
CA LEU A 3 21.44 -12.70 -5.93
C LEU A 3 20.03 -12.47 -5.36
N THR A 4 19.17 -13.49 -5.38
CA THR A 4 17.82 -13.39 -4.84
C THR A 4 17.84 -13.24 -3.33
N GLU A 5 18.70 -13.99 -2.65
CA GLU A 5 18.88 -13.92 -1.19
C GLU A 5 19.38 -12.52 -0.79
N GLU A 6 20.42 -12.02 -1.46
CA GLU A 6 20.93 -10.66 -1.26
C GLU A 6 19.83 -9.60 -1.46
N LEU A 7 19.02 -9.72 -2.51
CA LEU A 7 17.91 -8.79 -2.78
C LEU A 7 16.86 -8.81 -1.66
N LEU A 8 16.53 -10.00 -1.15
CA LEU A 8 15.57 -10.16 -0.06
C LEU A 8 16.11 -9.59 1.24
N ASP A 9 17.40 -9.75 1.53
CA ASP A 9 18.05 -9.23 2.72
C ASP A 9 18.15 -7.70 2.71
N MET A 10 18.29 -7.09 1.53
CA MET A 10 18.35 -5.63 1.40
C MET A 10 16.99 -4.98 1.09
N ARG A 11 15.87 -5.70 1.10
CA ARG A 11 14.55 -5.19 0.61
C ARG A 11 14.07 -3.88 1.24
N GLU A 12 14.51 -3.57 2.46
CA GLU A 12 14.19 -2.31 3.16
C GLU A 12 14.69 -1.07 2.40
N ILE A 13 15.71 -1.20 1.55
CA ILE A 13 16.27 -0.09 0.78
C ILE A 13 15.25 0.54 -0.18
N PHE A 14 14.19 -0.19 -0.52
CA PHE A 14 13.12 0.26 -1.40
C PHE A 14 12.03 1.06 -0.68
N LEU A 15 12.04 1.06 0.66
CA LEU A 15 10.99 1.69 1.46
C LEU A 15 11.29 3.16 1.70
N SER A 16 10.23 3.98 1.69
CA SER A 16 10.33 5.41 1.95
C SER A 16 8.97 6.00 2.32
N ARG A 17 9.01 7.23 2.82
CA ARG A 17 7.83 8.07 3.12
C ARG A 17 6.96 8.32 1.87
N LEU A 18 7.47 8.08 0.66
CA LEU A 18 6.70 8.18 -0.59
C LEU A 18 5.51 7.21 -0.66
N VAL A 19 5.51 6.12 0.13
CA VAL A 19 4.36 5.20 0.20
C VAL A 19 3.08 5.95 0.61
N TYR A 20 3.21 6.95 1.49
CA TYR A 20 2.09 7.81 1.87
C TYR A 20 1.48 8.51 0.66
N GLN A 21 2.29 9.25 -0.09
CA GLN A 21 1.80 10.04 -1.23
C GLN A 21 1.19 9.16 -2.31
N THR A 22 1.87 8.06 -2.65
CA THR A 22 1.46 7.16 -3.74
C THR A 22 0.17 6.40 -3.40
N TYR A 23 0.09 5.81 -2.20
CA TYR A 23 -1.08 5.01 -1.82
C TYR A 23 -2.26 5.91 -1.50
N ASN A 24 -2.05 6.92 -0.66
CA ASN A 24 -3.11 7.82 -0.24
C ASN A 24 -3.66 8.63 -1.43
N GLY A 25 -2.79 9.17 -2.28
CA GLY A 25 -3.21 9.90 -3.48
C GLY A 25 -4.04 9.05 -4.43
N TYR A 26 -3.64 7.79 -4.66
CA TYR A 26 -4.42 6.86 -5.46
C TYR A 26 -5.79 6.58 -4.83
N VAL A 27 -5.84 6.24 -3.54
CA VAL A 27 -7.09 5.96 -2.81
C VAL A 27 -8.06 7.14 -2.90
N MET A 28 -7.60 8.36 -2.61
CA MET A 28 -8.43 9.57 -2.68
C MET A 28 -9.00 9.78 -4.09
N SER A 29 -8.18 9.61 -5.12
CA SER A 29 -8.64 9.76 -6.52
C SER A 29 -9.71 8.73 -6.90
N GLN A 30 -9.59 7.49 -6.44
CA GLN A 30 -10.54 6.43 -6.76
C GLN A 30 -11.85 6.58 -5.97
N PHE A 31 -11.79 6.92 -4.68
CA PHE A 31 -12.99 7.16 -3.89
C PHE A 31 -13.82 8.33 -4.43
N LYS A 32 -13.18 9.43 -4.84
CA LYS A 32 -13.88 10.56 -5.48
C LYS A 32 -14.64 10.14 -6.75
N LYS A 33 -14.04 9.28 -7.57
CA LYS A 33 -14.69 8.70 -8.76
C LYS A 33 -15.86 7.81 -8.38
N MET A 34 -15.68 6.91 -7.42
CA MET A 34 -16.74 5.99 -6.97
C MET A 34 -17.93 6.71 -6.34
N GLN A 35 -17.70 7.76 -5.55
CA GLN A 35 -18.80 8.58 -5.00
C GLN A 35 -19.63 9.24 -6.11
N THR A 36 -18.95 9.68 -7.18
CA THR A 36 -19.61 10.23 -8.36
C THR A 36 -20.42 9.16 -9.10
N ASP A 37 -19.84 7.98 -9.32
CA ASP A 37 -20.52 6.86 -9.98
C ASP A 37 -21.71 6.33 -9.16
N LEU A 38 -21.58 6.26 -7.83
CA LEU A 38 -22.65 5.86 -6.92
C LEU A 38 -23.81 6.85 -6.99
N ARG A 39 -23.54 8.15 -6.98
CA ARG A 39 -24.58 9.20 -7.09
C ARG A 39 -25.27 9.17 -8.45
N ASN A 40 -24.53 8.96 -9.53
CA ASN A 40 -25.05 9.06 -10.89
C ASN A 40 -25.73 7.76 -11.37
N HIS A 41 -25.26 6.60 -10.91
CA HIS A 41 -25.64 5.29 -11.47
C HIS A 41 -26.05 4.27 -10.41
N GLY A 42 -25.94 4.58 -9.12
CA GLY A 42 -26.30 3.67 -8.02
C GLY A 42 -25.41 2.43 -7.92
N LYS A 43 -24.24 2.42 -8.59
CA LYS A 43 -23.37 1.24 -8.69
C LYS A 43 -21.97 1.53 -8.18
N VAL A 44 -21.45 0.59 -7.39
CA VAL A 44 -20.07 0.59 -6.87
C VAL A 44 -19.43 -0.76 -7.11
N LYS A 45 -18.14 -0.77 -7.46
CA LYS A 45 -17.36 -1.99 -7.61
C LYS A 45 -16.76 -2.38 -6.25
N TRP A 46 -17.51 -3.12 -5.43
CA TRP A 46 -17.13 -3.50 -4.06
C TRP A 46 -15.76 -4.18 -3.93
N LYS A 47 -15.37 -5.04 -4.87
CA LYS A 47 -14.01 -5.61 -4.93
C LYS A 47 -12.94 -4.51 -4.97
N HIS A 48 -13.17 -3.45 -5.74
CA HIS A 48 -12.22 -2.36 -5.85
C HIS A 48 -12.17 -1.54 -4.56
N VAL A 49 -13.32 -1.27 -3.92
CA VAL A 49 -13.39 -0.61 -2.59
C VAL A 49 -12.55 -1.37 -1.57
N MET A 50 -12.74 -2.69 -1.48
CA MET A 50 -11.93 -3.55 -0.60
C MET A 50 -10.43 -3.39 -0.88
N HIS A 51 -10.00 -3.37 -2.15
CA HIS A 51 -8.59 -3.20 -2.50
C HIS A 51 -8.03 -1.86 -2.05
N LEU A 52 -8.80 -0.77 -2.12
CA LEU A 52 -8.37 0.56 -1.67
C LEU A 52 -8.23 0.63 -0.14
N ILE A 53 -9.17 0.03 0.60
CA ILE A 53 -9.08 -0.08 2.06
C ILE A 53 -7.86 -0.92 2.46
N ARG A 54 -7.67 -2.08 1.82
CA ARG A 54 -6.47 -2.91 2.04
C ARG A 54 -5.19 -2.13 1.75
N LEU A 55 -5.17 -1.31 0.71
CA LEU A 55 -4.00 -0.49 0.36
C LEU A 55 -3.65 0.52 1.46
N LEU A 56 -4.65 1.17 2.07
CA LEU A 56 -4.42 2.04 3.23
C LEU A 56 -3.82 1.26 4.40
N ILE A 57 -4.39 0.11 4.75
CA ILE A 57 -3.89 -0.74 5.85
C ILE A 57 -2.42 -1.15 5.59
N SER A 58 -2.12 -1.61 4.39
CA SER A 58 -0.74 -1.97 4.01
C SER A 58 0.20 -0.75 4.07
N GLY A 59 -0.25 0.43 3.65
CA GLY A 59 0.53 1.66 3.73
C GLY A 59 0.85 2.08 5.16
N ILE A 60 -0.14 2.00 6.06
CA ILE A 60 0.02 2.30 7.49
C ILE A 60 1.03 1.35 8.13
N CYS A 61 0.89 0.04 7.91
CA CYS A 61 1.83 -0.97 8.40
C CYS A 61 3.25 -0.72 7.84
N THR A 62 3.36 -0.37 6.55
CA THR A 62 4.66 -0.04 5.94
C THR A 62 5.35 1.12 6.66
N LEU A 63 4.62 2.20 6.97
CA LEU A 63 5.20 3.34 7.69
C LEU A 63 5.52 3.04 9.16
N ARG A 64 4.71 2.22 9.83
CA ARG A 64 4.91 1.92 11.26
C ARG A 64 6.02 0.89 11.48
N GLU A 65 6.00 -0.18 10.69
CA GLU A 65 6.79 -1.39 10.95
C GLU A 65 7.98 -1.56 9.98
N GLY A 66 8.07 -0.75 8.93
CA GLY A 66 9.19 -0.82 7.99
C GLY A 66 9.18 -2.07 7.10
N PHE A 67 8.01 -2.67 6.84
CA PHE A 67 7.83 -3.72 5.84
C PHE A 67 6.45 -3.66 5.19
N VAL A 68 6.34 -4.14 3.95
CA VAL A 68 5.06 -4.19 3.23
C VAL A 68 4.35 -5.52 3.53
N PRO A 69 3.20 -5.53 4.23
CA PRO A 69 2.51 -6.78 4.53
C PRO A 69 1.81 -7.34 3.28
N VAL A 70 2.17 -8.57 2.90
CA VAL A 70 1.49 -9.30 1.82
C VAL A 70 0.13 -9.81 2.29
N ARG A 71 0.04 -10.28 3.52
CA ARG A 71 -1.19 -10.75 4.16
C ARG A 71 -1.67 -9.72 5.16
N VAL A 72 -2.98 -9.45 5.16
CA VAL A 72 -3.64 -8.50 6.06
C VAL A 72 -4.74 -9.26 6.78
N ASP A 73 -4.32 -10.25 7.58
CA ASP A 73 -5.24 -11.24 8.13
C ASP A 73 -6.14 -10.67 9.23
N GLU A 74 -5.62 -9.72 10.01
CA GLU A 74 -6.36 -9.05 11.11
C GLU A 74 -7.65 -8.38 10.62
N HIS A 75 -7.65 -7.87 9.39
CA HIS A 75 -8.81 -7.18 8.79
C HIS A 75 -9.54 -8.04 7.74
N ARG A 76 -9.21 -9.33 7.63
CA ARG A 76 -9.69 -10.19 6.54
C ARG A 76 -11.21 -10.22 6.44
N GLU A 77 -11.91 -10.46 7.55
CA GLU A 77 -13.38 -10.56 7.54
C GLU A 77 -14.05 -9.23 7.17
N GLN A 78 -13.53 -8.11 7.69
CA GLN A 78 -14.01 -6.78 7.35
C GLN A 78 -13.82 -6.48 5.85
N LEU A 79 -12.66 -6.82 5.29
CA LEU A 79 -12.38 -6.68 3.86
C LEU A 79 -13.30 -7.57 3.01
N LEU A 80 -13.57 -8.80 3.44
CA LEU A 80 -14.49 -9.69 2.74
C LEU A 80 -15.95 -9.19 2.81
N ALA A 81 -16.39 -8.62 3.93
CA ALA A 81 -17.69 -7.99 4.06
C ALA A 81 -17.86 -6.81 3.08
N ILE A 82 -16.84 -5.95 2.96
CA ILE A 82 -16.81 -4.89 1.93
C ILE A 82 -16.91 -5.49 0.54
N LYS A 83 -16.13 -6.54 0.23
CA LYS A 83 -16.14 -7.17 -1.09
C LYS A 83 -17.51 -7.74 -1.46
N ARG A 84 -18.25 -8.27 -0.47
CA ARG A 84 -19.61 -8.79 -0.64
C ARG A 84 -20.68 -7.69 -0.67
N GLY A 85 -20.33 -6.44 -0.34
CA GLY A 85 -21.27 -5.32 -0.26
C GLY A 85 -22.18 -5.38 0.97
N GLU A 86 -21.76 -6.10 2.01
CA GLU A 86 -22.50 -6.26 3.27
C GLU A 86 -22.33 -5.05 4.18
N LEU A 87 -21.24 -4.29 4.00
CA LEU A 87 -21.00 -3.06 4.73
C LEU A 87 -21.63 -1.87 3.98
N PRO A 88 -22.46 -1.05 4.63
CA PRO A 88 -22.98 0.17 4.02
C PRO A 88 -21.85 1.07 3.50
N TRP A 89 -22.15 1.85 2.46
CA TRP A 89 -21.18 2.76 1.86
C TRP A 89 -20.67 3.79 2.88
N GLU A 90 -21.57 4.33 3.69
CA GLU A 90 -21.27 5.31 4.73
C GLU A 90 -20.31 4.76 5.78
N GLU A 91 -20.50 3.50 6.21
CA GLU A 91 -19.61 2.83 7.16
C GLU A 91 -18.24 2.53 6.53
N THR A 92 -18.21 2.16 5.24
CA THR A 92 -16.97 1.97 4.50
C THR A 92 -16.18 3.29 4.38
N GLU A 93 -16.87 4.40 4.11
CA GLU A 93 -16.27 5.72 4.01
C GLU A 93 -15.76 6.23 5.37
N LYS A 94 -16.49 5.98 6.46
CA LYS A 94 -16.02 6.27 7.82
C LYS A 94 -14.72 5.52 8.12
N TRP A 95 -14.66 4.23 7.78
CA TRP A 95 -13.44 3.45 8.01
C TRP A 95 -12.27 3.97 7.15
N ARG A 96 -12.52 4.32 5.88
CA ARG A 96 -11.51 4.95 5.01
C ARG A 96 -10.95 6.23 5.63
N LEU A 97 -11.81 7.10 6.17
CA LEU A 97 -11.41 8.35 6.82
C LEU A 97 -10.58 8.09 8.09
N SER A 98 -10.97 7.11 8.91
CA SER A 98 -10.17 6.68 10.06
C SER A 98 -8.78 6.22 9.64
N LEU A 99 -8.69 5.33 8.64
CA LEU A 99 -7.42 4.84 8.11
C LEU A 99 -6.57 5.96 7.52
N HIS A 100 -7.17 6.99 6.90
CA HIS A 100 -6.44 8.15 6.44
C HIS A 100 -5.78 8.91 7.60
N SER A 101 -6.52 9.13 8.70
CA SER A 101 -5.98 9.77 9.90
C SER A 101 -4.87 8.94 10.56
N ASP A 102 -5.01 7.62 10.55
CA ASP A 102 -3.96 6.69 11.01
C ASP A 102 -2.71 6.78 10.13
N PHE A 103 -2.89 6.93 8.81
CA PHE A 103 -1.80 7.05 7.85
C PHE A 103 -1.04 8.37 8.01
N ASP A 104 -1.76 9.48 8.27
CA ASP A 104 -1.17 10.77 8.62
C ASP A 104 -0.33 10.68 9.89
N SER A 105 -0.86 9.98 10.90
CA SER A 105 -0.18 9.79 12.18
C SER A 105 1.07 8.94 12.01
N ALA A 106 0.99 7.85 11.23
CA ALA A 106 2.15 7.01 10.91
C ALA A 106 3.23 7.77 10.13
N LEU A 107 2.85 8.68 9.21
CA LEU A 107 3.80 9.53 8.50
C LEU A 107 4.58 10.48 9.43
N LYS A 108 3.95 10.96 10.51
CA LYS A 108 4.60 11.86 11.47
C LYS A 108 5.64 11.15 12.32
N THR A 109 5.44 9.86 12.60
CA THR A 109 6.28 9.09 13.54
C THR A 109 7.21 8.07 12.88
N THR A 110 7.05 7.81 11.57
CA THR A 110 7.86 6.83 10.85
C THR A 110 9.34 7.18 10.83
N THR A 111 10.18 6.15 10.91
CA THR A 111 11.64 6.20 10.76
C THR A 111 12.10 6.00 9.32
N LEU A 112 11.18 5.72 8.38
CA LEU A 112 11.52 5.54 6.98
C LEU A 112 12.11 6.82 6.37
N PRO A 113 13.05 6.69 5.43
CA PRO A 113 13.66 7.84 4.76
C PRO A 113 12.68 8.53 3.81
N ASP A 114 12.95 9.78 3.45
CA ASP A 114 12.15 10.53 2.47
C ASP A 114 12.16 9.89 1.09
N ARG A 115 13.25 9.19 0.73
CA ARG A 115 13.47 8.53 -0.55
C ARG A 115 14.06 7.15 -0.36
N PRO A 116 13.79 6.19 -1.27
CA PRO A 116 14.51 4.92 -1.31
C PRO A 116 16.01 5.14 -1.51
N ASP A 117 16.81 4.16 -1.10
CA ASP A 117 18.25 4.16 -1.37
C ASP A 117 18.51 3.73 -2.83
N TYR A 118 18.45 4.72 -3.71
CA TYR A 118 18.66 4.55 -5.15
C TYR A 118 20.09 4.12 -5.48
N GLU A 119 21.08 4.54 -4.70
CA GLU A 119 22.48 4.20 -4.94
C GLU A 119 22.70 2.71 -4.73
N LYS A 120 22.23 2.17 -3.59
CA LYS A 120 22.32 0.75 -3.28
C LYS A 120 21.49 -0.10 -4.23
N ALA A 121 20.29 0.36 -4.63
CA ALA A 121 19.48 -0.32 -5.65
C ALA A 121 20.21 -0.39 -7.01
N ASN A 122 20.82 0.71 -7.45
CA ASN A 122 21.54 0.75 -8.72
C ASN A 122 22.81 -0.11 -8.70
N ALA A 123 23.56 -0.08 -7.59
CA ALA A 123 24.74 -0.93 -7.41
C ALA A 123 24.38 -2.42 -7.50
N PHE A 124 23.28 -2.84 -6.85
CA PHE A 124 22.76 -4.20 -6.95
C PHE A 124 22.36 -4.55 -8.39
N LEU A 125 21.65 -3.67 -9.10
CA LEU A 125 21.25 -3.91 -10.49
C LEU A 125 22.45 -4.12 -11.43
N ILE A 126 23.51 -3.32 -11.28
CA ILE A 126 24.74 -3.47 -12.07
C ILE A 126 25.41 -4.82 -11.76
N LYS A 127 25.50 -5.19 -10.48
CA LYS A 127 26.05 -6.49 -10.04
C LYS A 127 25.26 -7.65 -10.64
N ALA A 128 23.93 -7.63 -10.53
CA ALA A 128 23.05 -8.66 -11.05
C ALA A 128 23.19 -8.83 -12.58
N ARG A 129 23.29 -7.72 -13.32
CA ARG A 129 23.52 -7.76 -14.78
C ARG A 129 24.88 -8.35 -15.15
N ARG A 130 25.93 -8.06 -14.39
CA ARG A 130 27.26 -8.65 -14.63
C ARG A 130 27.25 -10.15 -14.37
N PHE A 131 26.61 -10.58 -13.29
CA PHE A 131 26.47 -12.00 -12.96
C PHE A 131 25.73 -12.77 -14.07
N ALA A 132 24.61 -12.23 -14.55
CA ALA A 132 23.82 -12.85 -15.63
C ALA A 132 24.51 -12.88 -17.01
N ALA A 133 25.60 -12.12 -17.20
CA ALA A 133 26.39 -12.15 -18.43
C ALA A 133 27.53 -13.18 -18.39
N VAL A 134 27.81 -13.76 -17.21
CA VAL A 134 28.90 -14.71 -16.98
C VAL A 134 28.37 -16.13 -16.71
N GLU A 135 27.12 -16.25 -16.23
CA GLU A 135 26.33 -17.50 -16.27
C GLU A 135 25.80 -17.80 -17.68
#